data_AF-A0A1I1EAW0-F1
#
_entry.id   AF-A0A1I1EAW0-F1
#
_cell.length_a   1.000
_cell.length_b   1.000
_cell.length_c   1.000
_cell.angle_alpha   90.00
_cell.angle_beta   90.00
_cell.angle_gamma   90.00
#
_symmetry.space_group_name_H-M   'P 1'
#
loop_
_entity.id
_entity.type
_entity.pdbx_description
1 polymer ?
#
loop_
_entity_poly.entity_id
_entity_poly.type
_entity_poly.pdbx_seq_one_letter_code
_entity_poly.pdbx_strand_id
1 'polypeptide(L)'
;MTSDLTRDPNPRIYNVAMCLPPAKLKGDAVLLATFSVGMWPVHVDDLQLVRYKGEVRLWWNHKGMRILSDAKPIIIEAAKEKVREALADLEDLDE
;
A
#
# COMPACT_ATOMS: atom_id res chain seq x y z
N MET A 1 17.62 20.69 3.02
CA MET A 1 17.41 20.07 1.69
C MET A 1 15.92 19.84 1.53
N THR A 2 15.22 20.77 0.87
CA THR A 2 13.80 20.64 0.57
C THR A 2 13.67 19.72 -0.64
N SER A 3 13.35 18.44 -0.41
CA SER A 3 13.09 17.49 -1.48
C SER A 3 12.00 18.06 -2.38
N ASP A 4 12.37 18.33 -3.62
CA ASP A 4 11.51 18.84 -4.66
C ASP A 4 10.49 17.75 -5.03
N LEU A 5 9.41 17.69 -4.26
CA LEU A 5 8.28 16.76 -4.44
C LEU A 5 7.40 17.17 -5.63
N THR A 6 7.78 18.22 -6.36
CA THR A 6 6.98 18.72 -7.46
C THR A 6 7.29 17.93 -8.73
N ARG A 7 6.37 17.01 -9.09
CA ARG A 7 6.30 16.24 -10.36
C ARG A 7 6.98 14.86 -10.42
N ASP A 8 7.19 14.16 -9.30
CA ASP A 8 7.56 12.74 -9.36
C ASP A 8 6.33 11.91 -9.80
N PRO A 9 6.37 11.25 -10.98
CA PRO A 9 5.25 10.43 -11.45
C PRO A 9 5.21 9.07 -10.75
N ASN A 10 6.22 8.72 -9.94
CA ASN A 10 6.27 7.45 -9.26
C ASN A 10 5.41 7.47 -7.99
N PRO A 11 4.58 6.44 -7.75
CA PRO A 11 3.78 6.34 -6.54
C PRO A 11 4.70 6.14 -5.33
N ARG A 12 4.56 7.00 -4.33
CA ARG A 12 5.24 6.87 -3.04
C ARG A 12 4.27 6.35 -2.00
N ILE A 13 4.67 5.29 -1.29
CA ILE A 13 3.90 4.69 -0.20
C ILE A 13 4.29 5.34 1.13
N TYR A 14 3.31 5.70 1.95
CA TYR A 14 3.50 6.21 3.31
C TYR A 14 2.40 5.70 4.24
N ASN A 15 2.56 5.96 5.54
CA ASN A 15 1.61 5.58 6.60
C ASN A 15 1.23 4.08 6.55
N VAL A 16 2.22 3.21 6.35
CA VAL A 16 1.97 1.76 6.29
C VAL A 16 1.64 1.26 7.69
N ALA A 17 0.44 0.69 7.84
CA ALA A 17 0.03 -0.04 9.03
C ALA A 17 -0.20 -1.50 8.65
N MET A 18 0.58 -2.40 9.25
CA MET A 18 0.47 -3.84 9.03
C MET A 18 -0.65 -4.43 9.88
N CYS A 19 -1.36 -5.41 9.32
CA CYS A 19 -2.40 -6.13 10.03
C CYS A 19 -1.85 -7.46 10.54
N LEU A 20 -1.43 -7.50 11.81
CA LEU A 20 -0.87 -8.68 12.47
C LEU A 20 -1.69 -9.02 13.74
N PRO A 21 -2.33 -10.21 13.82
CA PRO A 21 -2.44 -11.23 12.77
C PRO A 21 -3.32 -10.76 11.58
N PRO A 22 -3.17 -11.35 10.38
CA PRO A 22 -3.92 -10.92 9.21
C PRO A 22 -5.45 -10.99 9.42
N ALA A 23 -6.14 -9.88 9.23
CA ALA A 23 -7.59 -9.82 9.42
C ALA A 23 -8.34 -10.41 8.22
N LYS A 24 -9.28 -11.33 8.47
CA LYS A 24 -10.21 -11.80 7.43
C LYS A 24 -11.23 -10.71 7.11
N LEU A 25 -11.33 -10.35 5.84
CA LEU A 25 -12.36 -9.48 5.30
C LEU A 25 -13.53 -10.31 4.77
N LYS A 26 -14.55 -9.66 4.19
CA LYS A 26 -15.68 -10.36 3.56
C LYS A 26 -15.19 -11.31 2.46
N GLY A 27 -15.62 -12.57 2.50
CA GLY A 27 -15.20 -13.64 1.58
C GLY A 27 -13.84 -14.25 1.97
N ASP A 28 -13.12 -14.82 0.99
CA ASP A 28 -11.77 -15.39 1.17
C ASP A 28 -10.65 -14.32 1.13
N ALA A 29 -10.97 -13.09 1.49
CA ALA A 29 -10.02 -11.97 1.46
C ALA A 29 -9.35 -11.80 2.83
N VAL A 30 -8.05 -11.55 2.82
CA VAL A 30 -7.24 -11.31 4.00
C VAL A 30 -6.56 -9.95 3.87
N LEU A 31 -6.77 -9.06 4.82
CA LEU A 31 -6.07 -7.78 4.89
C LEU A 31 -4.64 -8.00 5.36
N LEU A 32 -3.68 -7.49 4.59
CA LEU A 32 -2.26 -7.56 4.91
C LEU A 32 -1.77 -6.24 5.51
N ALA A 33 -2.12 -5.12 4.87
CA ALA A 33 -1.72 -3.80 5.31
C ALA A 33 -2.68 -2.73 4.79
N THR A 34 -2.71 -1.60 5.49
CA THR A 34 -3.32 -0.35 5.01
C THR A 34 -2.23 0.70 4.83
N PHE A 35 -2.36 1.56 3.83
CA PHE A 35 -1.35 2.56 3.51
C PHE A 35 -1.94 3.71 2.71
N SER A 36 -1.14 4.74 2.50
CA SER A 36 -1.46 5.88 1.66
C SER A 36 -0.47 6.00 0.50
N VAL A 37 -0.92 6.57 -0.62
CA VAL A 37 -0.16 6.75 -1.86
C VAL A 37 -0.21 8.18 -2.33
N GLY A 38 0.97 8.73 -2.61
CA GLY A 38 1.16 10.06 -3.16
C GLY A 38 1.83 9.96 -4.52
N MET A 39 1.19 10.53 -5.53
CA MET A 39 1.66 10.58 -6.91
C MET A 39 1.11 11.85 -7.53
N TRP A 40 1.94 12.87 -7.80
CA TRP A 40 1.44 14.19 -8.19
C TRP A 40 0.46 14.16 -9.38
N PRO A 41 -0.70 14.83 -9.33
CA PRO A 41 -1.28 15.63 -8.23
C PRO A 41 -2.21 14.83 -7.30
N VAL A 42 -2.19 13.50 -7.39
CA VAL A 42 -3.05 12.56 -6.67
C VAL A 42 -2.46 12.20 -5.31
N HIS A 43 -3.30 12.28 -4.29
CA HIS A 43 -3.06 11.73 -2.96
C HIS A 43 -4.23 10.83 -2.63
N VAL A 44 -3.97 9.60 -2.19
CA VAL A 44 -5.00 8.65 -1.80
C VAL A 44 -4.62 7.98 -0.50
N ASP A 45 -5.54 8.05 0.45
CA ASP A 45 -5.45 7.38 1.73
C ASP A 45 -6.31 6.11 1.78
N ASP A 46 -6.12 5.34 2.85
CA ASP A 46 -6.91 4.14 3.18
C ASP A 46 -6.89 3.07 2.07
N LEU A 47 -5.75 2.94 1.37
CA LEU A 47 -5.53 1.85 0.44
C LEU A 47 -5.25 0.55 1.19
N GLN A 48 -5.82 -0.54 0.71
CA GLN A 48 -5.75 -1.84 1.36
C GLN A 48 -5.01 -2.83 0.48
N LEU A 49 -3.89 -3.36 0.99
CA LEU A 49 -3.23 -4.53 0.42
C LEU A 49 -3.92 -5.78 0.94
N VAL A 50 -4.55 -6.54 0.05
CA VAL A 50 -5.31 -7.74 0.43
C VAL A 50 -4.80 -8.97 -0.31
N ARG A 51 -4.84 -10.14 0.32
CA ARG A 51 -4.72 -11.44 -0.34
C ARG A 51 -6.11 -11.99 -0.58
N TYR A 52 -6.46 -12.27 -1.83
CA TYR A 52 -7.75 -12.85 -2.21
C TYR A 52 -7.53 -13.97 -3.22
N LYS A 53 -8.02 -15.19 -2.90
CA LYS A 53 -7.86 -16.38 -3.75
C LYS A 53 -6.39 -16.67 -4.16
N GLY A 54 -5.45 -16.45 -3.24
CA GLY A 54 -4.02 -16.67 -3.48
C GLY A 54 -3.27 -15.50 -4.14
N GLU A 55 -3.98 -14.46 -4.59
CA GLU A 55 -3.37 -13.29 -5.25
C GLU A 55 -3.35 -12.07 -4.33
N VAL A 56 -2.28 -11.27 -4.42
CA VAL A 56 -2.23 -9.95 -3.76
C VAL A 56 -2.90 -8.91 -4.65
N ARG A 57 -3.85 -8.17 -4.08
CA ARG A 57 -4.66 -7.17 -4.77
C ARG A 57 -4.69 -5.88 -3.97
N LEU A 58 -4.99 -4.79 -4.67
CA LEU A 58 -5.21 -3.48 -4.09
C LEU A 58 -6.71 -3.19 -4.05
N TRP A 59 -7.25 -2.91 -2.87
CA TRP A 59 -8.63 -2.47 -2.67
C TRP A 59 -8.65 -1.02 -2.17
N TRP A 60 -9.70 -0.29 -2.53
CA TRP A 60 -9.98 1.07 -2.06
C TRP A 60 -11.48 1.32 -2.03
N ASN A 61 -11.93 2.20 -1.15
CA ASN A 61 -13.35 2.50 -0.97
C ASN A 61 -13.85 3.67 -1.85
N HIS A 62 -12.95 4.42 -2.49
CA HIS A 62 -13.31 5.63 -3.24
C HIS A 62 -13.54 5.38 -4.75
N LYS A 63 -14.73 5.71 -5.24
CA LYS A 63 -15.10 5.61 -6.67
C LYS A 63 -14.30 6.54 -7.61
N GLY A 64 -13.59 7.54 -7.07
CA GLY A 64 -12.87 8.57 -7.84
C GLY A 64 -11.53 8.14 -8.46
N MET A 65 -11.06 6.93 -8.20
CA MET A 65 -9.68 6.52 -8.47
C MET A 65 -9.42 5.88 -9.83
N ARG A 66 -10.09 6.33 -10.90
CA ARG A 66 -9.73 5.89 -12.27
C ARG A 66 -8.27 6.22 -12.62
N ILE A 67 -7.75 7.34 -12.11
CA ILE A 67 -6.39 7.82 -12.41
C ILE A 67 -5.32 6.84 -11.91
N LEU A 68 -5.62 6.07 -10.86
CA LEU A 68 -4.68 5.08 -10.32
C LEU A 68 -4.85 3.70 -10.96
N SER A 69 -5.77 3.50 -11.91
CA SER A 69 -6.01 2.17 -12.45
C SER A 69 -4.79 1.58 -13.14
N ASP A 70 -4.08 2.44 -13.86
CA ASP A 70 -2.91 2.07 -14.66
C ASP A 70 -1.67 1.97 -13.77
N ALA A 71 -1.66 2.70 -12.65
CA ALA A 71 -0.60 2.65 -11.63
C ALA A 71 -0.77 1.51 -10.62
N LYS A 72 -1.88 0.75 -10.62
CA LYS A 72 -2.14 -0.32 -9.62
C LYS A 72 -0.98 -1.32 -9.48
N PRO A 73 -0.39 -1.86 -10.57
CA PRO A 73 0.69 -2.85 -10.41
C PRO A 73 1.90 -2.25 -9.71
N ILE A 74 2.25 -1.01 -10.06
CA ILE A 74 3.39 -0.28 -9.48
C ILE A 74 3.13 0.00 -8.00
N ILE A 75 1.91 0.43 -7.64
CA ILE A 75 1.50 0.66 -6.25
C ILE A 75 1.56 -0.64 -5.43
N ILE A 76 1.09 -1.76 -5.99
CA ILE A 76 1.12 -3.06 -5.30
C ILE A 76 2.57 -3.48 -5.01
N GLU A 77 3.47 -3.35 -5.98
CA GLU A 77 4.88 -3.71 -5.76
C GLU A 77 5.56 -2.79 -4.75
N ALA A 78 5.36 -1.48 -4.86
CA ALA A 78 5.89 -0.53 -3.88
C ALA A 78 5.34 -0.77 -2.47
N ALA A 79 4.06 -1.14 -2.34
CA ALA A 79 3.46 -1.48 -1.06
C ALA A 79 4.02 -2.79 -0.48
N LYS A 80 4.26 -3.81 -1.32
CA LYS A 80 4.91 -5.06 -0.89
C LYS A 80 6.32 -4.80 -0.38
N GLU A 81 7.10 -3.98 -1.09
CA GLU A 81 8.45 -3.60 -0.68
C GLU A 81 8.43 -2.91 0.69
N LYS A 82 7.57 -1.91 0.88
CA LYS A 82 7.42 -1.24 2.18
C LYS A 82 6.95 -2.15 3.30
N VAL A 83 6.06 -3.10 3.01
CA VAL A 83 5.66 -4.11 4.01
C VAL A 83 6.83 -5.02 4.38
N ARG A 84 7.69 -5.42 3.41
CA ARG A 84 8.90 -6.21 3.71
C ARG A 84 9.90 -5.43 4.55
N GLU A 85 10.16 -4.17 4.20
CA GLU A 85 11.04 -3.30 5.00
C GLU A 85 10.52 -3.17 6.43
N ALA A 86 9.23 -2.86 6.61
CA ALA A 86 8.64 -2.71 7.93
C ALA A 86 8.64 -4.01 8.75
N LEU A 87 8.61 -5.19 8.12
CA LEU A 87 8.76 -6.47 8.81
C LEU A 87 10.20 -6.75 9.21
N ALA A 88 11.17 -6.46 8.34
CA ALA A 88 12.59 -6.59 8.66
C ALA A 88 12.98 -5.67 9.82
N ASP A 89 12.50 -4.42 9.81
CA ASP A 89 12.72 -3.47 10.91
C ASP A 89 12.13 -3.98 12.25
N LEU A 90 11.06 -4.77 12.22
CA LEU A 90 10.50 -5.40 13.42
C LEU A 90 11.32 -6.59 13.91
N GLU A 91 11.86 -7.41 12.99
CA GLU A 91 12.74 -8.53 13.33
C GLU A 91 14.03 -8.05 13.99
N ASP A 92 14.61 -6.96 13.48
CA ASP A 92 15.84 -6.35 14.03
C ASP A 92 15.63 -5.73 15.44
N LEU A 93 14.40 -5.43 15.85
CA LEU A 93 14.10 -4.87 17.18
C LEU A 93 13.98 -5.92 18.28
N ASP A 94 13.82 -7.20 17.91
CA ASP A 94 13.74 -8.32 18.84
C ASP A 94 15.14 -8.94 19.14
N GLU A 95 16.23 -8.39 18.58
CA GLU A 95 17.64 -8.71 18.89
C GLU A 95 18.26 -7.77 19.96
#